data_AF-A0A094KEQ7-F1
#
_entry.id   AF-A0A094KEQ7-F1
#
_cell.length_a   1.000
_cell.length_b   1.000
_cell.length_c   1.000
_cell.angle_alpha   90.00
_cell.angle_beta   90.00
_cell.angle_gamma   90.00
#
_symmetry.space_group_name_H-M   'P 1'
#
loop_
_entity.id
_entity.type
_entity.pdbx_description
1 polymer ?
#
loop_
_entity_poly.entity_id
_entity_poly.type
_entity_poly.pdbx_seq_one_letter_code
_entity_poly.pdbx_strand_id
1 'polypeptide(L)' 'DIRKTFFMMKVVKHWNRMPKEVVDDPFLETFKVRLDKALRNLI' A
#
# COMPACT_ATOMS: atom_id res chain seq x y z
N ASP A 1 14.71 6.98 -4.10
CA ASP A 1 14.61 5.52 -4.20
C ASP A 1 14.44 4.79 -2.86
N ILE A 2 15.43 4.81 -1.96
CA ILE A 2 15.42 4.06 -0.67
C ILE A 2 14.15 4.29 0.18
N ARG A 3 13.64 5.54 0.24
CA ARG A 3 12.45 5.91 1.02
C ARG A 3 11.15 5.30 0.46
N LYS A 4 11.05 5.12 -0.87
CA LYS A 4 9.91 4.46 -1.53
C LYS A 4 9.91 2.96 -1.23
N THR A 5 11.06 2.30 -1.34
CA THR A 5 11.20 0.86 -1.08
C THR A 5 10.88 0.54 0.38
N PHE A 6 11.35 1.37 1.32
CA PHE A 6 11.05 1.20 2.75
C PHE A 6 9.55 1.38 3.06
N PHE A 7 8.89 2.35 2.40
CA PHE A 7 7.46 2.58 2.56
C PHE A 7 6.63 1.40 2.03
N MET A 8 6.96 0.90 0.83
CA MET A 8 6.30 -0.26 0.23
C MET A 8 6.49 -1.52 1.09
N MET A 9 7.70 -1.74 1.62
CA MET A 9 7.99 -2.90 2.47
C MET A 9 7.23 -2.87 3.80
N LYS A 10 7.04 -1.68 4.41
CA LYS A 10 6.18 -1.50 5.59
C LYS A 10 4.72 -1.80 5.27
N VAL A 11 4.22 -1.31 4.14
CA VAL A 11 2.83 -1.53 3.69
C VAL A 11 2.58 -3.02 3.43
N VAL A 12 3.46 -3.70 2.71
CA VAL A 12 3.35 -5.15 2.42
C VAL A 12 3.42 -5.99 3.70
N LYS A 13 4.26 -5.61 4.67
CA LYS A 13 4.35 -6.30 5.97
C LYS A 13 3.08 -6.11 6.81
N HIS A 14 2.44 -4.95 6.70
CA HIS A 14 1.16 -4.69 7.37
C HIS A 14 0.01 -5.43 6.68
N TRP A 15 0.01 -5.50 5.35
CA TRP A 15 -0.98 -6.24 4.57
C TRP A 15 -0.94 -7.74 4.81
N ASN A 16 0.26 -8.34 4.92
CA ASN A 16 0.40 -9.76 5.25
C ASN A 16 -0.15 -10.14 6.64
N ARG A 17 -0.44 -9.15 7.50
CA ARG A 17 -1.03 -9.34 8.83
C ARG A 17 -2.53 -9.05 8.87
N MET A 18 -3.13 -8.59 7.77
CA MET A 18 -4.57 -8.31 7.73
C MET A 18 -5.37 -9.55 7.33
N PRO A 19 -6.56 -9.76 7.93
CA PRO A 19 -7.46 -10.84 7.54
C PRO A 19 -7.91 -10.60 6.09
N LYS A 20 -7.83 -11.66 5.26
CA LYS A 20 -8.07 -11.63 3.80
C LYS A 20 -9.41 -11.01 3.40
N GLU A 21 -10.44 -11.05 4.25
CA GLU A 21 -11.74 -10.43 3.99
C GLU A 21 -11.68 -8.89 3.87
N VAL A 22 -10.76 -8.22 4.56
CA VAL A 22 -10.57 -6.76 4.47
C VAL A 22 -9.71 -6.38 3.25
N VAL A 23 -9.09 -7.38 2.61
CA VAL A 23 -8.15 -7.24 1.50
C VAL A 23 -8.83 -7.42 0.14
N ASP A 24 -9.99 -8.08 0.06
CA ASP A 24 -10.75 -8.27 -1.19
C ASP A 24 -11.85 -7.22 -1.42
N ASP A 25 -12.08 -6.33 -0.46
CA ASP A 25 -13.10 -5.28 -0.52
C ASP A 25 -12.61 -4.04 -1.33
N PRO A 26 -13.48 -3.15 -1.86
CA PRO A 26 -13.15 -1.84 -2.47
C PRO A 26 -12.09 -0.99 -1.74
N PHE A 27 -11.79 -1.33 -0.50
CA PHE A 27 -10.62 -0.86 0.24
C PHE A 27 -9.29 -1.09 -0.50
N LEU A 28 -9.05 -2.24 -1.14
CA LEU A 28 -7.79 -2.54 -1.83
C LEU A 28 -7.59 -1.67 -3.06
N GLU A 29 -8.65 -1.48 -3.84
CA GLU A 29 -8.63 -0.68 -5.06
C GLU A 29 -8.41 0.81 -4.72
N THR A 30 -9.13 1.30 -3.72
CA THR A 30 -8.96 2.67 -3.19
C THR A 30 -7.56 2.85 -2.58
N PHE A 31 -7.04 1.83 -1.90
CA PHE A 31 -5.72 1.88 -1.28
C PHE A 31 -4.59 1.87 -2.32
N LYS A 32 -4.71 1.08 -3.40
CA LYS A 32 -3.77 1.11 -4.54
C LYS A 32 -3.75 2.48 -5.22
N VAL A 33 -4.91 3.10 -5.47
CA VAL A 33 -5.00 4.45 -6.06
C VAL A 33 -4.36 5.50 -5.15
N ARG A 34 -4.61 5.43 -3.83
CA ARG A 34 -3.99 6.35 -2.84
C ARG A 34 -2.48 6.14 -2.75
N LEU A 35 -2.00 4.89 -2.82
CA LEU A 35 -0.58 4.56 -2.84
C LEU A 35 0.11 5.07 -4.09
N ASP A 36 -0.46 4.85 -5.27
CA ASP A 36 0.12 5.30 -6.54
C ASP A 36 0.28 6.83 -6.56
N LYS A 37 -0.74 7.54 -6.06
CA LYS A 37 -0.72 9.00 -5.91
C LYS A 37 0.34 9.46 -4.91
N ALA A 38 0.46 8.79 -3.75
CA ALA A 38 1.49 9.10 -2.76
C ALA A 38 2.91 8.82 -3.29
N LEU A 39 3.08 7.74 -4.07
CA LEU A 39 4.35 7.41 -4.71
C LEU A 39 4.73 8.38 -5.82
N ARG A 40 3.75 8.91 -6.58
CA ARG A 40 3.98 10.02 -7.53
C ARG A 40 4.40 11.31 -6.82
N ASN A 41 3.79 11.63 -5.68
CA ASN A 41 4.15 12.81 -4.88
C ASN A 41 5.49 12.67 -4.14
N LEU A 42 6.08 11.48 -4.11
CA LEU A 42 7.40 11.18 -3.52
C LEU A 42 8.54 11.24 -4.56
N ILE A 43 8.24 11.66 -5.79
CA ILE A 43 9.23 11.95 -6.86
C ILE A 43 9.68 13.40 -6.72
#